data_AF-V5B3C3-F1
#
_entry.id   AF-V5B3C3-F1
#
_cell.length_a   1.000
_cell.length_b   1.000
_cell.length_c   1.000
_cell.angle_alpha   90.00
_cell.angle_beta   90.00
_cell.angle_gamma   90.00
#
_symmetry.space_group_name_H-M   'P 1'
#
loop_
_entity.id
_entity.type
_entity.pdbx_description
1 polymer ?
#
loop_
_entity_poly.entity_id
_entity_poly.type
_entity_poly.pdbx_seq_one_letter_code
_entity_poly.pdbx_strand_id
1 'polypeptide(L)'
;MQVWGLVGRSPFPPSSSGKAREGSRRIPTANARLLRKAGIIEDASSTIAGGWIIPFSVVEEKTAGLRRRWIAWPRDKNRDDPYEANAALLHISHYLPPVMAEAVSCLDVKSSFIVSLPRETRHLFRCRVEGGTLVELTRLPMGHKAGPEILQITITSAIAGLTTVVHRLWAAPPSVRIGVWIGNIRIAGSKSDATLWETQAPRNADSCHASMGEEREPGATQYTFLGVQFDHTHRAVSLSDKFVRSVCAMPALNSLTIAEMEVMASRFLYAAAILCTCLCDYYFSIKAVRRRLSALNRGLCWRHPRRTFRRQRLVWARDCDTASKIQS
;
A
#
# COMPACT_ATOMS: atom_id res chain seq x y z
N MET A 1 7.34 23.78 -8.39
CA MET A 1 5.89 23.87 -8.72
C MET A 1 5.13 23.29 -7.53
N GLN A 2 4.16 23.98 -6.92
CA GLN A 2 3.44 23.42 -5.76
C GLN A 2 2.34 22.46 -6.24
N VAL A 3 2.47 21.17 -5.91
CA VAL A 3 1.54 20.09 -6.31
C VAL A 3 0.07 20.45 -6.06
N TRP A 4 -0.22 21.15 -4.96
CA TRP A 4 -1.58 21.56 -4.59
C TRP A 4 -2.20 22.63 -5.51
N GLY A 5 -1.39 23.43 -6.20
CA GLY A 5 -1.86 24.37 -7.21
C GLY A 5 -2.41 23.68 -8.47
N LEU A 6 -2.06 22.41 -8.69
CA LEU A 6 -2.55 21.59 -9.81
C LEU A 6 -3.82 20.80 -9.46
N VAL A 7 -4.14 20.63 -8.17
CA VAL A 7 -5.22 19.74 -7.69
C VAL A 7 -6.54 20.50 -7.43
N GLY A 8 -6.57 21.83 -7.61
CA GLY A 8 -7.80 22.65 -7.67
C GLY A 8 -8.55 22.86 -6.35
N ARG A 9 -8.57 21.88 -5.42
CA ARG A 9 -9.06 22.02 -4.03
C ARG A 9 -8.39 21.03 -3.07
N SER A 10 -8.18 21.49 -1.83
CA SER A 10 -7.74 20.68 -0.70
C SER A 10 -8.84 19.69 -0.28
N PRO A 11 -8.58 18.36 -0.21
CA PRO A 11 -9.59 17.35 0.11
C PRO A 11 -9.90 17.24 1.61
N PHE A 12 -9.29 18.06 2.47
CA PHE A 12 -9.39 17.89 3.93
C PHE A 12 -10.63 18.60 4.51
N PRO A 13 -11.59 17.86 5.12
CA PRO A 13 -12.68 18.47 5.88
C PRO A 13 -12.23 18.92 7.28
N PRO A 14 -12.96 19.84 7.95
CA PRO A 14 -12.72 20.21 9.34
C PRO A 14 -12.90 18.98 10.25
N SER A 15 -11.97 18.80 11.19
CA SER A 15 -11.84 17.58 11.99
C SER A 15 -12.20 17.81 13.47
N SER A 16 -12.72 16.76 14.12
CA SER A 16 -13.13 16.73 15.52
C SER A 16 -11.99 16.26 16.46
N SER A 17 -12.09 16.61 17.75
CA SER A 17 -11.03 16.41 18.75
C SER A 17 -11.07 15.02 19.41
N GLY A 18 -10.35 14.06 18.85
CA GLY A 18 -10.18 12.73 19.45
C GLY A 18 -9.42 12.75 20.80
N LYS A 19 -9.93 12.05 21.81
CA LYS A 19 -9.33 11.85 23.15
C LYS A 19 -8.33 10.68 23.16
N ALA A 20 -7.05 10.92 22.89
CA ALA A 20 -5.97 9.99 23.25
C ALA A 20 -5.18 10.52 24.46
N ARG A 21 -4.61 9.61 25.27
CA ARG A 21 -3.83 9.95 26.47
C ARG A 21 -2.65 10.85 26.10
N GLU A 22 -2.48 11.96 26.82
CA GLU A 22 -1.53 13.02 26.47
C GLU A 22 -0.05 12.58 26.40
N GLY A 23 0.31 11.49 27.10
CA GLY A 23 1.65 10.91 27.05
C GLY A 23 2.02 10.23 25.72
N SER A 24 1.05 9.71 24.96
CA SER A 24 1.32 9.00 23.70
C SER A 24 1.49 9.93 22.48
N ARG A 25 1.47 11.25 22.70
CA ARG A 25 1.56 12.28 21.65
C ARG A 25 2.86 13.08 21.75
N ARG A 26 3.92 12.48 22.30
CA ARG A 26 5.20 13.16 22.58
C ARG A 26 6.35 12.60 21.76
N ILE A 27 7.11 13.49 21.12
CA ILE A 27 8.37 13.18 20.43
C ILE A 27 9.53 13.40 21.42
N PRO A 28 10.47 12.44 21.54
CA PRO A 28 11.71 12.65 22.27
C PRO A 28 12.48 13.88 21.77
N THR A 29 13.02 14.69 22.68
CA THR A 29 13.64 15.98 22.32
C THR A 29 14.76 15.84 21.28
N ALA A 30 15.58 14.79 21.38
CA ALA A 30 16.62 14.49 20.40
C ALA A 30 16.06 14.19 19.00
N ASN A 31 14.96 13.43 18.91
CA ASN A 31 14.30 13.13 17.65
C ASN A 31 13.66 14.40 17.06
N ALA A 32 13.05 15.24 17.88
CA ALA A 32 12.44 16.50 17.42
C ALA A 32 13.48 17.42 16.77
N ARG A 33 14.70 17.51 17.32
CA ARG A 33 15.80 18.28 16.71
C ARG A 33 16.15 17.76 15.30
N LEU A 34 16.25 16.45 15.12
CA LEU A 34 16.53 15.83 13.82
C LEU A 34 15.39 16.07 12.81
N LEU A 35 14.13 15.90 13.25
CA LEU A 35 12.96 16.10 12.40
C LEU A 35 12.80 17.56 11.96
N ARG A 36 13.16 18.54 12.82
CA ARG A 36 13.21 19.96 12.45
C ARG A 36 14.28 20.24 11.41
N LYS A 37 15.49 19.71 11.62
CA LYS A 37 16.60 19.86 10.65
C LYS A 37 16.24 19.28 9.28
N ALA A 38 15.46 18.19 9.27
CA ALA A 38 14.94 17.58 8.05
C ALA A 38 13.69 18.29 7.48
N GLY A 39 13.19 19.35 8.12
CA GLY A 39 12.00 20.08 7.71
C GLY A 39 10.73 19.22 7.68
N ILE A 40 10.61 18.24 8.58
CA ILE A 40 9.44 17.34 8.72
C ILE A 40 8.44 17.90 9.73
N ILE A 41 8.93 18.62 10.74
CA ILE A 41 8.12 19.29 11.75
C ILE A 41 8.55 20.75 11.90
N GLU A 42 7.59 21.61 12.21
CA GLU A 42 7.77 23.03 12.52
C GLU A 42 7.00 23.40 13.80
N ASP A 43 7.27 24.57 14.36
CA ASP A 43 6.45 25.13 15.42
C ASP A 43 5.00 25.28 14.95
N ALA A 44 4.05 24.89 15.80
CA ALA A 44 2.66 24.94 15.44
C ALA A 44 2.18 26.38 15.23
N SER A 45 1.38 26.60 14.19
CA SER A 45 0.66 27.87 13.98
C SER A 45 -0.36 28.13 15.10
N SER A 46 -0.79 29.39 15.24
CA SER A 46 -1.82 29.80 16.21
C SER A 46 -3.21 29.21 15.96
N THR A 47 -3.43 28.60 14.78
CA THR A 47 -4.66 27.86 14.44
C THR A 47 -4.98 26.82 15.51
N ILE A 48 -6.26 26.60 15.82
CA ILE A 48 -6.67 25.56 16.76
C ILE A 48 -6.31 24.17 16.20
N ALA A 49 -5.86 23.26 17.07
CA ALA A 49 -5.52 21.90 16.66
C ALA A 49 -6.77 21.15 16.18
N GLY A 50 -6.80 20.79 14.90
CA GLY A 50 -7.89 20.01 14.29
C GLY A 50 -7.63 18.50 14.33
N GLY A 51 -6.40 18.08 14.60
CA GLY A 51 -6.07 16.66 14.71
C GLY A 51 -4.72 16.41 15.36
N TRP A 52 -4.54 15.16 15.80
CA TRP A 52 -3.38 14.73 16.57
C TRP A 52 -2.74 13.49 15.93
N ILE A 53 -1.41 13.43 15.99
CA ILE A 53 -0.64 12.25 15.59
C ILE A 53 -0.11 11.53 16.83
N ILE A 54 0.08 10.21 16.68
CA ILE A 54 0.82 9.37 17.63
C ILE A 54 2.21 9.17 17.03
N PRO A 55 3.26 9.85 17.54
CA PRO A 55 4.61 9.67 17.07
C PRO A 55 5.25 8.44 17.72
N PHE A 56 5.94 7.62 16.94
CA PHE A 56 6.77 6.52 17.44
C PHE A 56 7.88 6.18 16.44
N SER A 57 8.87 5.42 16.90
CA SER A 57 9.94 4.94 16.03
C SER A 57 9.87 3.42 15.92
N VAL A 58 10.10 2.91 14.72
CA VAL A 58 10.27 1.49 14.44
C VAL A 58 11.73 1.23 14.07
N VAL A 59 12.22 0.04 14.37
CA VAL A 59 13.51 -0.44 13.86
C VAL A 59 13.20 -1.47 12.80
N GLU A 60 13.66 -1.19 11.58
CA GLU A 60 13.53 -2.05 10.42
C GLU A 60 14.86 -2.76 10.19
N GLU A 61 14.83 -4.05 9.94
CA GLU A 61 15.99 -4.78 9.45
C GLU A 61 16.07 -4.60 7.92
N LYS A 62 17.20 -4.11 7.44
CA LYS A 62 17.55 -4.04 6.02
C LYS A 62 18.78 -4.90 5.75
N THR A 63 19.02 -5.21 4.48
CA THR A 63 20.24 -5.88 4.01
C THR A 63 21.51 -5.15 4.44
N ALA A 64 21.48 -3.82 4.52
CA ALA A 64 22.58 -2.97 4.99
C ALA A 64 22.62 -2.76 6.53
N GLY A 65 21.81 -3.50 7.30
CA GLY A 65 21.74 -3.42 8.75
C GLY A 65 20.43 -2.85 9.30
N LEU A 66 20.41 -2.57 10.61
CA LEU A 66 19.24 -2.02 11.30
C LEU A 66 19.05 -0.53 10.98
N ARG A 67 17.85 -0.17 10.53
CA ARG A 67 17.45 1.21 10.25
C ARG A 67 16.32 1.62 11.19
N ARG A 68 16.53 2.69 11.96
CA ARG A 68 15.44 3.33 12.70
C ARG A 68 14.63 4.23 11.76
N ARG A 69 13.31 4.08 11.74
CA ARG A 69 12.37 4.95 11.02
C ARG A 69 11.37 5.55 12.00
N TRP A 70 11.14 6.85 11.86
CA TRP A 70 10.10 7.55 12.62
C TRP A 70 8.76 7.49 11.88
N ILE A 71 7.67 7.32 12.62
CA ILE A 71 6.31 7.20 12.12
C ILE A 71 5.41 8.17 12.88
N ALA A 72 4.58 8.90 12.13
CA ALA A 72 3.51 9.74 12.65
C ALA A 72 2.17 9.11 12.30
N TRP A 73 1.52 8.41 13.24
CA TRP A 73 0.25 7.77 12.95
C TRP A 73 -0.93 8.68 13.31
N PRO A 74 -1.69 9.21 12.33
CA PRO A 74 -2.86 10.04 12.56
C PRO A 74 -4.10 9.18 12.89
N ARG A 75 -4.03 8.35 13.93
CA ARG A 75 -5.05 7.33 14.25
C ARG A 75 -6.46 7.92 14.39
N ASP A 76 -6.59 8.95 15.23
CA ASP A 76 -7.90 9.56 15.53
C ASP A 76 -8.46 10.24 14.29
N LYS A 77 -7.63 11.03 13.59
CA LYS A 77 -8.00 11.66 12.31
C LYS A 77 -8.46 10.63 11.29
N ASN A 78 -7.75 9.52 11.09
CA ASN A 78 -8.18 8.48 10.14
C ASN A 78 -9.53 7.83 10.49
N ARG A 79 -9.87 7.73 11.78
CA ARG A 79 -11.15 7.19 12.24
C ARG A 79 -12.27 8.19 12.04
N ASP A 80 -12.00 9.46 12.33
CA ASP A 80 -13.00 10.52 12.39
C ASP A 80 -13.19 11.22 11.03
N ASP A 81 -12.30 10.97 10.06
CA ASP A 81 -12.41 11.48 8.69
C ASP A 81 -13.43 10.66 7.87
N PRO A 82 -14.53 11.28 7.39
CA PRO A 82 -15.52 10.59 6.58
C PRO A 82 -15.01 10.24 5.18
N TYR A 83 -13.87 10.80 4.75
CA TYR A 83 -13.30 10.51 3.45
C TYR A 83 -12.74 9.08 3.38
N GLU A 84 -13.19 8.35 2.35
CA GLU A 84 -12.62 7.07 1.95
C GLU A 84 -11.73 7.29 0.74
N ALA A 85 -10.48 6.84 0.85
CA ALA A 85 -9.51 7.01 -0.23
C ALA A 85 -9.93 6.19 -1.45
N ASN A 86 -9.97 6.84 -2.61
CA ASN A 86 -10.29 6.23 -3.89
C ASN A 86 -9.11 6.39 -4.86
N ALA A 87 -7.99 5.73 -4.54
CA ALA A 87 -6.90 5.60 -5.49
C ALA A 87 -7.31 4.58 -6.58
N ALA A 88 -7.24 4.98 -7.85
CA ALA A 88 -7.46 4.08 -9.00
C ALA A 88 -6.30 3.07 -9.15
N LEU A 89 -6.17 2.16 -8.18
CA LEU A 89 -5.22 1.05 -8.21
C LEU A 89 -5.87 -0.11 -8.97
N LEU A 90 -5.31 -0.43 -10.14
CA LEU A 90 -5.90 -1.42 -11.04
C LEU A 90 -5.60 -2.86 -10.60
N HIS A 91 -6.35 -3.83 -11.11
CA HIS A 91 -6.01 -5.23 -10.88
C HIS A 91 -4.63 -5.58 -11.46
N ILE A 92 -3.91 -6.54 -10.85
CA ILE A 92 -2.52 -6.88 -11.21
C ILE A 92 -2.35 -7.23 -12.70
N SER A 93 -3.38 -7.79 -13.33
CA SER A 93 -3.39 -8.11 -14.76
C SER A 93 -3.11 -6.90 -15.66
N HIS A 94 -3.50 -5.68 -15.26
CA HIS A 94 -3.20 -4.46 -16.01
C HIS A 94 -1.72 -4.09 -15.99
N TYR A 95 -0.95 -4.65 -15.06
CA TYR A 95 0.48 -4.41 -14.91
C TYR A 95 1.34 -5.53 -15.49
N LEU A 96 0.78 -6.58 -16.10
CA LEU A 96 1.56 -7.66 -16.74
C LEU A 96 2.04 -7.37 -18.17
N PRO A 97 1.28 -6.66 -19.05
CA PRO A 97 1.65 -6.47 -20.46
C PRO A 97 3.06 -5.92 -20.73
N PRO A 98 3.64 -5.05 -19.87
CA PRO A 98 5.00 -4.54 -20.08
C PRO A 98 6.11 -5.59 -20.19
N VAL A 99 5.89 -6.86 -19.82
CA VAL A 99 6.87 -7.95 -20.06
C VAL A 99 7.25 -8.11 -21.54
N MET A 100 6.37 -7.65 -22.43
CA MET A 100 6.58 -7.69 -23.88
C MET A 100 7.34 -6.48 -24.43
N ALA A 101 7.67 -5.49 -23.60
CA ALA A 101 8.40 -4.30 -24.02
C ALA A 101 9.89 -4.60 -24.26
N GLU A 102 10.50 -3.82 -25.15
CA GLU A 102 11.93 -3.93 -25.49
C GLU A 102 12.81 -3.57 -24.29
N ALA A 103 12.48 -2.49 -23.58
CA ALA A 103 13.21 -2.04 -22.41
C ALA A 103 12.26 -1.63 -21.28
N VAL A 104 12.73 -1.80 -20.04
CA VAL A 104 12.03 -1.39 -18.83
C VAL A 104 12.98 -0.74 -17.83
N SER A 105 12.50 0.31 -17.18
CA SER A 105 13.08 0.87 -15.97
C SER A 105 12.05 0.87 -14.84
N CYS A 106 12.50 0.59 -13.61
CA CYS A 106 11.68 0.62 -12.40
C CYS A 106 12.27 1.62 -11.42
N LEU A 107 11.45 2.57 -11.00
CA LEU A 107 11.81 3.60 -10.03
C LEU A 107 10.92 3.45 -8.79
N ASP A 108 11.52 3.64 -7.61
CA ASP A 108 10.79 3.75 -6.36
C ASP A 108 10.89 5.20 -5.89
N VAL A 109 9.79 5.80 -5.45
CA VAL A 109 9.80 7.14 -4.86
C VAL A 109 9.63 7.01 -3.36
N LYS A 110 10.46 7.72 -2.58
CA LYS A 110 10.39 7.69 -1.11
C LYS A 110 9.10 8.37 -0.66
N SER A 111 8.11 7.52 -0.40
CA SER A 111 6.68 7.83 -0.30
C SER A 111 6.25 8.87 0.75
N SER A 112 7.02 9.10 1.81
CA SER A 112 6.59 9.95 2.94
C SER A 112 7.09 11.40 2.92
N PHE A 113 7.92 11.79 1.95
CA PHE A 113 8.55 13.13 1.92
C PHE A 113 8.17 13.98 0.71
N ILE A 114 7.51 13.39 -0.28
CA ILE A 114 7.16 14.07 -1.53
C ILE A 114 6.15 15.20 -1.27
N VAL A 115 5.12 14.91 -0.48
CA VAL A 115 3.96 15.78 -0.41
C VAL A 115 4.10 16.70 0.79
N SER A 116 4.52 17.95 0.53
CA SER A 116 4.40 19.04 1.49
C SER A 116 2.94 19.26 1.86
N LEU A 117 2.63 19.48 3.13
CA LEU A 117 1.29 19.87 3.54
C LEU A 117 1.09 21.38 3.37
N PRO A 118 -0.02 21.82 2.75
CA PRO A 118 -0.43 23.22 2.76
C PRO A 118 -0.49 23.72 4.20
N ARG A 119 0.00 24.94 4.47
CA ARG A 119 0.10 25.50 5.84
C ARG A 119 -1.24 25.43 6.57
N GLU A 120 -2.31 25.67 5.83
CA GLU A 120 -3.70 25.69 6.29
C GLU A 120 -4.17 24.32 6.78
N THR A 121 -3.50 23.22 6.41
CA THR A 121 -3.90 21.84 6.75
C THR A 121 -3.03 21.21 7.83
N ARG A 122 -1.86 21.81 8.13
CA ARG A 122 -0.88 21.26 9.08
C ARG A 122 -1.44 21.15 10.51
N HIS A 123 -2.39 22.00 10.85
CA HIS A 123 -3.08 21.97 12.14
C HIS A 123 -3.88 20.66 12.40
N LEU A 124 -4.10 19.85 11.36
CA LEU A 124 -4.69 18.52 11.44
C LEU A 124 -3.71 17.44 11.92
N PHE A 125 -2.39 17.74 11.91
CA PHE A 125 -1.35 16.76 12.18
C PHE A 125 -0.35 17.29 13.20
N ARG A 126 -0.78 17.35 14.47
CA ARG A 126 0.01 17.92 15.57
C ARG A 126 0.43 16.90 16.62
N CYS A 127 1.54 17.19 17.27
CA CYS A 127 1.99 16.51 18.48
C CYS A 127 2.84 17.45 19.34
N ARG A 128 3.30 16.97 20.49
CA ARG A 128 4.17 17.73 21.38
C ARG A 128 5.57 17.15 21.38
N VAL A 129 6.55 17.98 21.66
CA VAL A 129 7.88 17.52 22.10
C VAL A 129 7.80 17.24 23.61
N GLU A 130 8.69 16.41 24.16
CA GLU A 130 8.77 16.14 25.61
C GLU A 130 8.76 17.40 26.48
N GLY A 131 9.41 18.48 26.02
CA GLY A 131 9.40 19.80 26.68
C GLY A 131 8.08 20.58 26.59
N GLY A 132 7.00 19.97 26.07
CA GLY A 132 5.66 20.57 25.97
C GLY A 132 5.41 21.40 24.72
N THR A 133 6.45 21.79 23.99
CA THR A 133 6.35 22.55 22.73
C THR A 133 5.44 21.85 21.72
N LEU A 134 4.44 22.58 21.21
CA LEU A 134 3.53 22.08 20.19
C LEU A 134 4.17 22.22 18.81
N VAL A 135 4.15 21.14 18.04
CA VAL A 135 4.69 21.09 16.68
C VAL A 135 3.66 20.52 15.71
N GLU A 136 3.78 20.90 14.45
CA GLU A 136 2.94 20.40 13.36
C GLU A 136 3.79 19.79 12.24
N LEU A 137 3.22 18.80 11.54
CA LEU A 137 3.87 18.21 10.40
C LEU A 137 3.86 19.15 9.21
N THR A 138 4.97 19.19 8.48
CA THR A 138 5.10 19.92 7.20
C THR A 138 4.94 19.00 5.99
N ARG A 139 4.96 17.68 6.20
CA ARG A 139 4.86 16.62 5.18
C ARG A 139 3.74 15.66 5.54
N LEU A 140 3.16 15.04 4.52
CA LEU A 140 2.08 14.06 4.66
C LEU A 140 2.52 12.88 5.56
N PRO A 141 1.84 12.62 6.70
CA PRO A 141 2.24 11.55 7.60
C PRO A 141 2.06 10.17 6.97
N MET A 142 3.06 9.31 7.19
CA MET A 142 2.95 7.90 6.87
C MET A 142 1.87 7.25 7.74
N GLY A 143 0.91 6.59 7.09
CA GLY A 143 -0.24 6.00 7.77
C GLY A 143 -1.48 6.89 7.79
N HIS A 144 -1.47 8.05 7.11
CA HIS A 144 -2.71 8.75 6.78
C HIS A 144 -3.52 7.96 5.74
N LYS A 145 -4.83 7.82 5.98
CA LYS A 145 -5.74 6.99 5.17
C LYS A 145 -5.82 7.45 3.70
N ALA A 146 -5.89 8.76 3.45
CA ALA A 146 -5.85 9.32 2.08
C ALA A 146 -4.44 9.40 1.50
N GLY A 147 -3.42 9.05 2.28
CA GLY A 147 -2.01 9.18 1.90
C GLY A 147 -1.65 8.47 0.58
N PRO A 148 -2.02 7.18 0.40
CA PRO A 148 -1.76 6.45 -0.84
C PRO A 148 -2.38 7.09 -2.08
N GLU A 149 -3.59 7.67 -1.97
CA GLU A 149 -4.26 8.34 -3.09
C GLU A 149 -3.57 9.65 -3.45
N ILE A 150 -3.28 10.50 -2.45
CA ILE A 150 -2.54 11.75 -2.67
C ILE A 150 -1.19 11.46 -3.32
N LEU A 151 -0.52 10.39 -2.88
CA LEU A 151 0.74 9.95 -3.44
C LEU A 151 0.60 9.42 -4.86
N GLN A 152 -0.41 8.59 -5.13
CA GLN A 152 -0.72 8.10 -6.48
C GLN A 152 -0.98 9.26 -7.44
N ILE A 153 -1.80 10.23 -7.04
CA ILE A 153 -2.10 11.43 -7.84
C ILE A 153 -0.83 12.22 -8.09
N THR A 154 -0.05 12.50 -7.04
CA THR A 154 1.19 13.28 -7.16
C THR A 154 2.18 12.61 -8.11
N ILE A 155 2.38 11.30 -7.97
CA ILE A 155 3.33 10.59 -8.82
C ILE A 155 2.81 10.51 -10.25
N THR A 156 1.54 10.17 -10.47
CA THR A 156 0.98 10.10 -11.83
C THR A 156 0.97 11.45 -12.53
N SER A 157 0.65 12.54 -11.82
CA SER A 157 0.48 13.88 -12.41
C SER A 157 1.76 14.72 -12.48
N ALA A 158 2.70 14.55 -11.55
CA ALA A 158 3.82 15.47 -11.42
C ALA A 158 5.19 14.81 -11.63
N ILE A 159 5.30 13.48 -11.46
CA ILE A 159 6.60 12.78 -11.53
C ILE A 159 6.67 11.89 -12.77
N ALA A 160 5.74 10.94 -12.88
CA ALA A 160 5.73 9.95 -13.94
C ALA A 160 5.21 10.52 -15.26
N GLY A 161 4.42 11.61 -15.26
CA GLY A 161 3.90 12.24 -16.47
C GLY A 161 2.92 11.36 -17.25
N LEU A 162 1.95 10.77 -16.53
CA LEU A 162 0.96 9.89 -17.13
C LEU A 162 0.02 10.69 -18.06
N THR A 163 -0.03 10.28 -19.33
CA THR A 163 -0.74 10.98 -20.41
C THR A 163 -2.23 11.23 -20.15
N THR A 164 -2.88 10.42 -19.31
CA THR A 164 -4.30 10.58 -18.94
C THR A 164 -4.54 11.69 -17.91
N VAL A 165 -3.49 12.17 -17.25
CA VAL A 165 -3.58 13.11 -16.13
C VAL A 165 -2.88 14.44 -16.44
N VAL A 166 -1.76 14.39 -17.15
CA VAL A 166 -0.90 15.57 -17.36
C VAL A 166 -1.13 16.22 -18.71
N HIS A 167 -0.87 17.53 -18.80
CA HIS A 167 -0.87 18.24 -20.06
C HIS A 167 0.17 17.66 -21.02
N ARG A 168 -0.14 17.61 -22.32
CA ARG A 168 0.65 16.93 -23.36
C ARG A 168 2.14 17.28 -23.36
N LEU A 169 2.50 18.53 -23.05
CA LEU A 169 3.90 19.00 -22.98
C LEU A 169 4.73 18.36 -21.86
N TRP A 170 4.09 17.82 -20.83
CA TRP A 170 4.71 17.17 -19.68
C TRP A 170 4.47 15.66 -19.65
N ALA A 171 3.76 15.15 -20.67
CA ALA A 171 3.41 13.75 -20.77
C ALA A 171 4.55 12.94 -21.36
N ALA A 172 4.66 11.69 -20.91
CA ALA A 172 5.56 10.75 -21.58
C ALA A 172 5.16 10.56 -23.05
N PRO A 173 6.13 10.26 -23.92
CA PRO A 173 5.85 9.90 -25.31
C PRO A 173 4.80 8.77 -25.39
N PRO A 174 3.91 8.75 -26.39
CA PRO A 174 2.89 7.69 -26.52
C PRO A 174 3.44 6.27 -26.63
N SER A 175 4.71 6.13 -27.03
CA SER A 175 5.46 4.88 -27.07
C SER A 175 5.87 4.35 -25.70
N VAL A 176 5.87 5.20 -24.67
CA VAL A 176 6.20 4.85 -23.28
C VAL A 176 4.94 4.46 -22.53
N ARG A 177 4.93 3.22 -22.01
CA ARG A 177 3.92 2.71 -21.09
C ARG A 177 4.39 2.92 -19.67
N ILE A 178 3.66 3.77 -18.94
CA ILE A 178 3.91 4.03 -17.53
C ILE A 178 2.95 3.19 -16.68
N GLY A 179 3.50 2.44 -15.73
CA GLY A 179 2.74 1.82 -14.64
C GLY A 179 3.08 2.47 -13.31
N VAL A 180 2.11 3.10 -12.65
CA VAL A 180 2.29 3.66 -11.30
C VAL A 180 1.47 2.86 -10.29
N TRP A 181 2.08 2.58 -9.15
CA TRP A 181 1.43 2.01 -7.98
C TRP A 181 2.01 2.59 -6.69
N ILE A 182 1.28 3.54 -6.11
CA ILE A 182 1.66 4.29 -4.93
C ILE A 182 3.07 4.86 -5.16
N GLY A 183 4.10 4.37 -4.47
CA GLY A 183 5.49 4.82 -4.61
C GLY A 183 6.26 4.21 -5.79
N ASN A 184 5.74 3.16 -6.43
CA ASN A 184 6.47 2.45 -7.49
C ASN A 184 6.07 2.99 -8.87
N ILE A 185 7.07 3.24 -9.71
CA ILE A 185 6.91 3.64 -11.11
C ILE A 185 7.63 2.60 -11.96
N ARG A 186 6.99 2.19 -13.04
CA ARG A 186 7.61 1.39 -14.11
C ARG A 186 7.43 2.11 -15.43
N ILE A 187 8.51 2.20 -16.17
CA ILE A 187 8.62 2.84 -17.48
C ILE A 187 8.97 1.72 -18.45
N ALA A 188 8.12 1.47 -19.44
CA ALA A 188 8.32 0.40 -20.41
C ALA A 188 8.12 0.92 -21.83
N GLY A 189 8.96 0.53 -22.78
CA GLY A 189 8.84 1.02 -24.15
C GLY A 189 10.00 0.58 -25.03
N SER A 190 10.25 1.36 -26.08
CA SER A 190 11.49 1.25 -26.86
C SER A 190 12.69 1.57 -25.96
N LYS A 191 13.88 1.07 -26.31
CA LYS A 191 15.10 1.36 -25.54
C LYS A 191 15.37 2.86 -25.42
N SER A 192 15.23 3.61 -26.51
CA SER A 192 15.46 5.06 -26.52
C SER A 192 14.49 5.81 -25.61
N ASP A 193 13.20 5.49 -25.69
CA ASP A 193 12.17 6.24 -24.97
C ASP A 193 12.15 5.88 -23.49
N ALA A 194 12.41 4.60 -23.15
CA ALA A 194 12.54 4.16 -21.77
C ALA A 194 13.73 4.85 -21.07
N THR A 195 14.90 4.92 -21.72
CA THR A 195 16.08 5.62 -21.17
C THR A 195 15.87 7.13 -21.05
N LEU A 196 15.21 7.75 -22.04
CA LEU A 196 14.84 9.16 -21.97
C LEU A 196 13.97 9.43 -20.73
N TRP A 197 12.92 8.64 -20.54
CA TRP A 197 11.97 8.87 -19.47
C TRP A 197 12.50 8.46 -18.09
N GLU A 198 13.37 7.44 -18.03
CA GLU A 198 14.15 7.08 -16.84
C GLU A 198 14.99 8.25 -16.33
N THR A 199 15.52 9.08 -17.24
CA THR A 199 16.25 10.30 -16.85
C THR A 199 15.31 11.45 -16.50
N GLN A 200 14.13 11.53 -17.12
CA GLN A 200 13.18 12.63 -16.90
C GLN A 200 12.41 12.51 -15.59
N ALA A 201 11.97 11.31 -15.21
CA ALA A 201 11.15 11.12 -14.00
C ALA A 201 11.86 11.56 -12.70
N PRO A 202 13.17 11.29 -12.48
CA PRO A 202 13.90 11.85 -11.35
C PRO A 202 13.97 13.39 -11.35
N ARG A 203 14.17 14.02 -12.52
CA ARG A 203 14.15 15.50 -12.63
C ARG A 203 12.79 16.09 -12.25
N ASN A 204 11.72 15.40 -12.65
CA ASN A 204 10.36 15.76 -12.25
C ASN A 204 10.17 15.61 -10.73
N ALA A 205 10.68 14.53 -10.16
CA ALA A 205 10.69 14.31 -8.71
C ALA A 205 11.42 15.44 -7.97
N ASP A 206 12.62 15.81 -8.41
CA ASP A 206 13.40 16.91 -7.82
C ASP A 206 12.65 18.25 -7.88
N SER A 207 11.98 18.53 -9.00
CA SER A 207 11.13 19.72 -9.18
C SER A 207 9.91 19.76 -8.24
N CYS A 208 9.52 18.59 -7.73
CA CYS A 208 8.48 18.40 -6.72
C CYS A 208 9.05 18.28 -5.29
N HIS A 209 10.36 18.42 -5.10
CA HIS A 209 11.06 18.15 -3.84
C HIS A 209 10.82 16.71 -3.32
N ALA A 210 10.64 15.76 -4.23
CA ALA A 210 10.56 14.34 -3.97
C ALA A 210 11.95 13.70 -4.05
N SER A 211 12.20 12.70 -3.22
CA SER A 211 13.43 11.92 -3.29
C SER A 211 13.15 10.53 -3.88
N MET A 212 14.03 10.09 -4.79
CA MET A 212 13.98 8.74 -5.31
C MET A 212 14.54 7.73 -4.30
N GLY A 213 14.09 6.49 -4.45
CA GLY A 213 14.62 5.28 -3.83
C GLY A 213 16.06 5.00 -4.28
N GLU A 214 16.62 3.90 -3.80
CA GLU A 214 17.92 3.45 -4.29
C GLU A 214 17.81 3.11 -5.78
N GLU A 215 18.81 3.52 -6.57
CA GLU A 215 18.86 3.26 -8.01
C GLU A 215 18.87 1.74 -8.25
N ARG A 216 18.06 1.30 -9.22
CA ARG A 216 18.16 -0.05 -9.77
C ARG A 216 19.10 -0.02 -10.96
N GLU A 217 19.78 -1.14 -11.17
CA GLU A 217 20.59 -1.39 -12.36
C GLU A 217 19.78 -1.08 -13.64
N PRO A 218 20.19 -0.08 -14.43
CA PRO A 218 19.54 0.25 -15.69
C PRO A 218 19.61 -0.94 -16.65
N GLY A 219 18.50 -1.26 -17.32
CA GLY A 219 18.48 -2.31 -18.36
C GLY A 219 18.45 -3.75 -17.83
N ALA A 220 18.11 -3.99 -16.56
CA ALA A 220 17.90 -5.33 -16.05
C ALA A 220 16.82 -6.09 -16.86
N THR A 221 17.18 -7.24 -17.42
CA THR A 221 16.24 -8.12 -18.14
C THR A 221 15.27 -8.82 -17.21
N GLN A 222 15.57 -8.83 -15.90
CA GLN A 222 14.73 -9.39 -14.87
C GLN A 222 14.54 -8.39 -13.74
N TYR A 223 13.30 -8.24 -13.28
CA TYR A 223 12.99 -7.37 -12.15
C TYR A 223 11.72 -7.79 -11.42
N THR A 224 11.61 -7.37 -10.16
CA THR A 224 10.35 -7.48 -9.42
C THR A 224 9.59 -6.16 -9.45
N PHE A 225 8.30 -6.20 -9.81
CA PHE A 225 7.36 -5.09 -9.70
C PHE A 225 6.04 -5.60 -9.10
N LEU A 226 5.56 -4.93 -8.04
CA LEU A 226 4.35 -5.32 -7.30
C LEU A 226 4.33 -6.75 -6.75
N GLY A 227 5.48 -7.38 -6.53
CA GLY A 227 5.58 -8.77 -6.08
C GLY A 227 5.56 -9.81 -7.19
N VAL A 228 5.52 -9.37 -8.45
CA VAL A 228 5.65 -10.19 -9.67
C VAL A 228 7.09 -10.10 -10.17
N GLN A 229 7.68 -11.24 -10.51
CA GLN A 229 8.94 -11.33 -11.20
C GLN A 229 8.69 -11.26 -12.72
N PHE A 230 9.34 -10.31 -13.38
CA PHE A 230 9.31 -10.15 -14.83
C PHE A 230 10.62 -10.71 -15.39
N ASP A 231 10.52 -11.46 -16.48
CA ASP A 231 11.64 -11.94 -17.28
C ASP A 231 11.42 -11.51 -18.73
N HIS A 232 12.17 -10.50 -19.17
CA HIS A 232 12.11 -9.98 -20.53
C HIS A 232 12.88 -10.85 -21.52
N THR A 233 13.82 -11.68 -21.07
CA THR A 233 14.52 -12.65 -21.93
C THR A 233 13.55 -13.72 -22.40
N HIS A 234 12.72 -14.23 -21.50
CA HIS A 234 11.74 -15.29 -21.79
C HIS A 234 10.32 -14.75 -22.06
N ARG A 235 10.11 -13.43 -21.95
CA ARG A 235 8.79 -12.77 -22.04
C ARG A 235 7.75 -13.41 -21.11
N ALA A 236 8.18 -13.73 -19.89
CA ALA A 236 7.40 -14.46 -18.91
C ALA A 236 7.28 -13.68 -17.60
N VAL A 237 6.19 -13.93 -16.87
CA VAL A 237 5.97 -13.43 -15.53
C VAL A 237 5.78 -14.58 -14.55
N SER A 238 6.28 -14.42 -13.33
CA SER A 238 6.13 -15.40 -12.26
C SER A 238 5.96 -14.73 -10.91
N LEU A 239 5.64 -15.51 -9.88
CA LEU A 239 5.58 -15.00 -8.52
C LEU A 239 6.99 -14.74 -8.00
N SER A 240 7.21 -13.60 -7.34
CA SER A 240 8.52 -13.34 -6.72
C SER A 240 8.85 -14.34 -5.61
N ASP A 241 10.13 -14.64 -5.42
CA ASP A 241 10.61 -15.52 -4.34
C ASP A 241 10.16 -15.07 -2.95
N LYS A 242 10.03 -13.75 -2.75
CA LYS A 242 9.50 -13.18 -1.50
C LYS A 242 8.04 -13.57 -1.30
N PHE A 243 7.23 -13.50 -2.35
CA PHE A 243 5.84 -13.93 -2.29
C PHE A 243 5.74 -15.44 -2.03
N VAL A 244 6.50 -16.25 -2.78
CA VAL A 244 6.52 -17.71 -2.62
C VAL A 244 6.91 -18.09 -1.19
N ARG A 245 8.01 -17.56 -0.66
CA ARG A 245 8.41 -17.78 0.74
C ARG A 245 7.32 -17.38 1.73
N SER A 246 6.66 -16.26 1.49
CA SER A 246 5.58 -15.79 2.36
C SER A 246 4.38 -16.74 2.37
N VAL A 247 4.05 -17.34 1.23
CA VAL A 247 2.97 -18.34 1.13
C VAL A 247 3.41 -19.67 1.76
N CYS A 248 4.63 -20.14 1.51
CA CYS A 248 5.15 -21.39 2.08
C CYS A 248 5.27 -21.34 3.61
N ALA A 249 5.46 -20.16 4.19
CA ALA A 249 5.50 -19.97 5.64
C ALA A 249 4.12 -20.01 6.32
N MET A 250 3.02 -20.09 5.57
CA MET A 250 1.67 -20.10 6.15
C MET A 250 1.36 -21.41 6.86
N PRO A 251 0.74 -21.36 8.06
CA PRO A 251 0.28 -22.56 8.76
C PRO A 251 -0.75 -23.36 7.96
N ALA A 252 -0.91 -24.64 8.29
CA ALA A 252 -1.92 -25.49 7.66
C ALA A 252 -3.34 -24.92 7.84
N LEU A 253 -4.21 -25.12 6.83
CA LEU A 253 -5.55 -24.54 6.77
C LEU A 253 -6.41 -24.80 8.03
N ASN A 254 -6.23 -25.92 8.70
CA ASN A 254 -6.93 -26.29 9.94
C ASN A 254 -6.49 -25.50 11.18
N SER A 255 -5.32 -24.85 11.12
CA SER A 255 -4.72 -24.09 12.21
C SER A 255 -4.88 -22.57 12.08
N LEU A 256 -5.25 -22.07 10.90
CA LEU A 256 -5.39 -20.64 10.63
C LEU A 256 -6.53 -20.01 11.44
N THR A 257 -6.28 -18.79 11.93
CA THR A 257 -7.30 -17.84 12.38
C THR A 257 -8.08 -17.26 11.19
N ILE A 258 -9.15 -16.51 11.45
CA ILE A 258 -9.97 -15.87 10.39
C ILE A 258 -9.14 -14.84 9.61
N ALA A 259 -8.40 -13.99 10.33
CA ALA A 259 -7.55 -12.98 9.70
C ALA A 259 -6.46 -13.62 8.82
N GLU A 260 -5.85 -14.72 9.28
CA GLU A 260 -4.86 -15.44 8.46
C GLU A 260 -5.50 -16.14 7.26
N MET A 261 -6.74 -16.65 7.39
CA MET A 261 -7.50 -17.17 6.27
C MET A 261 -7.84 -16.10 5.23
N GLU A 262 -8.23 -14.90 5.66
CA GLU A 262 -8.45 -13.76 4.77
C GLU A 262 -7.18 -13.41 4.00
N VAL A 263 -6.05 -13.28 4.71
CA VAL A 263 -4.73 -13.02 4.10
C VAL A 263 -4.37 -14.11 3.08
N MET A 264 -4.57 -15.39 3.44
CA MET A 264 -4.28 -16.51 2.57
C MET A 264 -5.17 -16.50 1.32
N ALA A 265 -6.48 -16.28 1.47
CA ALA A 265 -7.41 -16.20 0.35
C ALA A 265 -7.05 -15.06 -0.61
N SER A 266 -6.72 -13.87 -0.10
CA SER A 266 -6.28 -12.74 -0.92
C SER A 266 -4.98 -13.05 -1.69
N ARG A 267 -4.03 -13.75 -1.05
CA ARG A 267 -2.79 -14.19 -1.74
C ARG A 267 -3.08 -15.20 -2.84
N PHE A 268 -3.99 -16.14 -2.62
CA PHE A 268 -4.39 -17.09 -3.67
C PHE A 268 -5.03 -16.41 -4.87
N LEU A 269 -5.92 -15.44 -4.65
CA LEU A 269 -6.52 -14.65 -5.74
C LEU A 269 -5.46 -13.89 -6.54
N TYR A 270 -4.52 -13.24 -5.83
CA TYR A 270 -3.40 -12.55 -6.45
C TYR A 270 -2.48 -13.50 -7.25
N ALA A 271 -2.18 -14.68 -6.70
CA ALA A 271 -1.36 -15.68 -7.38
C ALA A 271 -2.04 -16.23 -8.63
N ALA A 272 -3.35 -16.52 -8.54
CA ALA A 272 -4.13 -17.03 -9.66
C ALA A 272 -4.13 -16.06 -10.85
N ALA A 273 -4.21 -14.76 -10.57
CA ALA A 273 -4.14 -13.71 -11.59
C ALA A 273 -2.79 -13.65 -12.34
N ILE A 274 -1.68 -13.99 -11.68
CA ILE A 274 -0.34 -13.98 -12.29
C ILE A 274 -0.09 -15.27 -13.05
N LEU A 275 -0.48 -16.40 -12.47
CA LEU A 275 -0.29 -17.72 -13.06
C LEU A 275 -1.34 -18.04 -14.14
N CYS A 276 -2.31 -17.14 -14.36
CA CYS A 276 -3.46 -17.37 -15.25
C CYS A 276 -4.19 -18.69 -14.95
N THR A 277 -4.32 -19.04 -13.66
CA THR A 277 -4.97 -20.29 -13.25
C THR A 277 -6.45 -20.08 -12.93
N CYS A 278 -7.28 -21.04 -13.28
CA CYS A 278 -8.71 -20.95 -12.98
C CYS A 278 -8.94 -21.25 -11.50
N LEU A 279 -9.61 -20.35 -10.79
CA LEU A 279 -9.98 -20.57 -9.39
C LEU A 279 -10.89 -21.79 -9.20
N CYS A 280 -11.63 -22.19 -10.24
CA CYS A 280 -12.49 -23.37 -10.20
C CYS A 280 -11.71 -24.66 -9.94
N ASP A 281 -10.46 -24.74 -10.40
CA ASP A 281 -9.59 -25.90 -10.17
C ASP A 281 -9.30 -26.09 -8.67
N TYR A 282 -9.45 -25.02 -7.88
CA TYR A 282 -9.27 -25.00 -6.42
C TYR A 282 -10.60 -25.00 -5.65
N TYR A 283 -11.69 -25.48 -6.26
CA TYR A 283 -13.04 -25.49 -5.67
C TYR A 283 -13.08 -26.05 -4.25
N PHE A 284 -12.41 -27.17 -3.98
CA PHE A 284 -12.42 -27.79 -2.65
C PHE A 284 -11.78 -26.89 -1.58
N SER A 285 -10.69 -26.22 -1.91
CA SER A 285 -10.02 -25.26 -1.03
C SER A 285 -10.91 -24.05 -0.75
N ILE A 286 -11.53 -23.49 -1.80
CA ILE A 286 -12.48 -22.37 -1.68
C ILE A 286 -13.69 -22.78 -0.82
N LYS A 287 -14.22 -23.99 -1.02
CA LYS A 287 -15.34 -24.53 -0.25
C LYS A 287 -14.96 -24.75 1.22
N ALA A 288 -13.73 -25.17 1.51
CA ALA A 288 -13.23 -25.31 2.87
C ALA A 288 -13.15 -23.95 3.59
N VAL A 289 -12.61 -22.91 2.93
CA VAL A 289 -12.60 -21.53 3.45
C VAL A 289 -14.02 -21.03 3.69
N ARG A 290 -14.92 -21.19 2.70
CA ARG A 290 -16.34 -20.81 2.83
C ARG A 290 -17.03 -21.48 4.02
N ARG A 291 -16.77 -22.77 4.26
CA ARG A 291 -17.34 -23.51 5.41
C ARG A 291 -16.88 -22.93 6.74
N ARG A 292 -15.60 -22.55 6.87
CA ARG A 292 -15.08 -21.93 8.11
C ARG A 292 -15.69 -20.54 8.34
N LEU A 293 -15.79 -19.72 7.30
CA LEU A 293 -16.47 -18.42 7.39
C LEU A 293 -17.96 -18.57 7.72
N SER A 294 -18.64 -19.59 7.17
CA SER A 294 -20.03 -19.88 7.52
C SER A 294 -20.19 -20.34 8.96
N ALA A 295 -19.26 -21.15 9.49
CA ALA A 295 -19.26 -21.56 10.89
C ALA A 295 -19.06 -20.35 11.82
N LEU A 296 -18.21 -19.40 11.44
CA LEU A 296 -18.06 -18.11 12.13
C LEU A 296 -19.38 -17.34 12.18
N ASN A 297 -20.02 -17.13 11.01
CA ASN A 297 -21.27 -16.37 10.92
C ASN A 297 -22.41 -16.99 11.72
N ARG A 298 -22.36 -18.32 11.95
CA ARG A 298 -23.33 -19.05 12.79
C ARG A 298 -22.96 -19.09 14.27
N GLY A 299 -21.90 -18.40 14.69
CA GLY A 299 -21.43 -18.40 16.09
C GLY A 299 -20.78 -19.71 16.55
N LEU A 300 -20.51 -20.64 15.63
CA LEU A 300 -19.91 -21.95 15.93
C LEU A 300 -18.37 -21.87 16.10
N CYS A 301 -17.77 -20.75 15.72
CA CYS A 301 -16.36 -20.42 15.99
C CYS A 301 -16.29 -19.11 16.76
N TRP A 302 -15.80 -19.14 18.00
CA TRP A 302 -15.55 -17.93 18.79
C TRP A 302 -14.22 -17.28 18.39
N ARG A 303 -14.15 -15.94 18.48
CA ARG A 303 -12.94 -15.13 18.30
C ARG A 303 -11.92 -15.37 19.44
N HIS A 304 -11.23 -16.52 19.48
CA HIS A 304 -9.88 -16.70 20.09
C HIS A 304 -9.34 -18.13 19.87
N PRO A 305 -8.01 -18.37 19.99
CA PRO A 305 -7.28 -19.30 19.15
C PRO A 305 -7.20 -20.67 19.78
N ARG A 306 -7.06 -21.69 18.92
CA ARG A 306 -6.82 -23.10 19.24
C ARG A 306 -8.05 -23.85 19.79
N ARG A 307 -8.84 -24.36 18.86
CA ARG A 307 -9.39 -25.71 19.02
C ARG A 307 -8.92 -26.59 17.86
N THR A 308 -8.24 -27.67 18.23
CA THR A 308 -8.00 -28.85 17.39
C THR A 308 -9.36 -29.39 16.96
N PHE A 309 -9.62 -29.39 15.65
CA PHE A 309 -10.80 -30.04 15.10
C PHE A 309 -10.65 -31.55 15.33
N ARG A 310 -11.42 -32.13 16.27
CA ARG A 310 -11.63 -33.58 16.30
C ARG A 310 -12.27 -33.97 14.97
N ARG A 311 -11.63 -34.90 14.26
CA ARG A 311 -12.12 -35.56 13.04
C ARG A 311 -13.60 -35.91 13.18
N GLN A 312 -14.49 -35.14 12.58
CA GLN A 312 -15.81 -35.65 12.24
C GLN A 312 -15.65 -36.37 10.90
N ARG A 313 -15.75 -37.71 10.95
CA ARG A 313 -15.82 -38.59 9.79
C ARG A 313 -16.91 -38.06 8.85
N LEU A 314 -16.51 -37.75 7.61
CA LEU A 314 -17.44 -37.76 6.49
C LEU A 314 -17.87 -39.21 6.29
N VAL A 315 -19.10 -39.55 6.66
CA VAL A 315 -19.74 -40.78 6.22
C VAL A 315 -20.36 -40.49 4.86
N TRP A 316 -19.89 -41.22 3.85
CA TRP A 316 -20.50 -41.28 2.52
C TRP A 316 -21.85 -41.99 2.69
N ALA A 317 -22.96 -41.29 2.49
CA ALA A 317 -24.26 -41.95 2.35
C ALA A 317 -24.34 -42.48 0.91
N ARG A 318 -24.13 -43.78 0.74
CA ARG A 318 -24.65 -44.51 -0.43
C ARG A 318 -26.10 -44.86 -0.13
N ASP A 319 -26.97 -44.51 -1.07
CA ASP A 319 -28.23 -45.15 -1.43
C ASP A 319 -29.00 -45.84 -0.30
N CYS A 320 -30.01 -45.15 0.23
CA CYS A 320 -31.20 -45.77 0.78
C CYS A 320 -32.43 -45.01 0.29
N ASP A 321 -33.08 -45.63 -0.70
CA ASP A 321 -34.51 -45.71 -0.98
C ASP A 321 -35.46 -44.60 -0.52
N THR A 322 -36.03 -44.01 -1.57
CA THR A 322 -37.32 -43.37 -1.75
C THR A 322 -38.44 -43.63 -0.71
N ALA A 323 -39.18 -42.53 -0.49
CA ALA A 323 -40.60 -42.45 -0.15
C ALA A 323 -41.00 -42.51 1.34
N SER A 324 -40.90 -41.32 1.93
CA SER A 324 -41.97 -40.68 2.71
C SER A 324 -43.37 -41.30 2.61
N LYS A 325 -43.94 -41.69 3.76
CA LYS A 325 -45.39 -41.68 4.00
C LYS A 325 -45.79 -40.32 4.60
N ILE A 326 -46.78 -39.69 3.99
CA ILE A 326 -47.49 -38.49 4.42
C ILE A 326 -48.59 -38.90 5.42
N GLN A 327 -48.79 -38.15 6.51
CA GLN A 327 -50.08 -37.52 6.87
C GLN A 327 -50.03 -36.75 8.21
N SER A 328 -50.61 -35.53 8.15
CA SER A 328 -50.97 -34.51 9.15
C SER A 328 -50.10 -34.34 10.40
#